data_AF-A0A317CN88-F1
#
_entry.id   AF-A0A317CN88-F1
#
_cell.length_a   1.000
_cell.length_b   1.000
_cell.length_c   1.000
_cell.angle_alpha   90.00
_cell.angle_beta   90.00
_cell.angle_gamma   90.00
#
_symmetry.space_group_name_H-M   'P 1'
#
loop_
_entity.id
_entity.type
_entity.pdbx_description
1 polymer ?
#
loop_
_entity_poly.entity_id
_entity_poly.type
_entity_poly.pdbx_seq_one_letter_code
_entity_poly.pdbx_strand_id
1 'polypeptide(L)'
;MVLFVAVICCSTALGAENIYAPGHTALDVFDADGFKSSPSWVQIWVGFMLSTFAVGIFFVWKHALARWAIGGLIASMATGHYTFVLLGLPFLGGSIAIMHIICWTPALILLLINLPFLNQQEPMVFRIWSGVMTGVITFSFIFDVRDAAIYINHVSDLA
;
A
#
# COMPACT_ATOMS: atom_id res chain seq x y z
N MET A 1 -7.56 18.15 2.12
CA MET A 1 -7.51 17.81 3.57
C MET A 1 -7.22 16.33 3.83
N VAL A 2 -7.77 15.39 3.04
CA VAL A 2 -7.40 13.94 3.14
C VAL A 2 -5.94 13.67 2.77
N LEU A 3 -5.38 14.43 1.81
CA LEU A 3 -3.96 14.38 1.45
C LEU A 3 -3.01 14.76 2.60
N PHE A 4 -3.49 15.52 3.59
CA PHE A 4 -2.65 16.04 4.68
C PHE A 4 -2.48 15.02 5.82
N VAL A 5 -3.44 14.09 5.98
CA VAL A 5 -3.39 13.06 7.04
C VAL A 5 -2.43 11.93 6.65
N ALA A 6 -2.32 11.60 5.35
CA ALA A 6 -1.39 10.60 4.87
C ALA A 6 0.09 11.00 5.05
N VAL A 7 0.40 12.30 5.06
CA VAL A 7 1.77 12.82 5.19
C VAL A 7 2.26 12.85 6.64
N ILE A 8 1.35 12.91 7.63
CA ILE A 8 1.72 13.06 9.05
C ILE A 8 2.18 11.74 9.69
N CYS A 9 1.86 10.58 9.10
CA CYS A 9 2.38 9.30 9.60
C CYS A 9 3.81 8.97 9.09
N CYS A 10 4.39 9.79 8.19
CA CYS A 10 5.75 9.60 7.67
C CYS A 10 6.87 10.20 8.55
N SER A 11 6.61 10.59 9.80
CA SER A 11 7.63 11.20 10.68
C SER A 11 8.60 10.20 11.32
N THR A 12 8.77 9.00 10.74
CA THR A 12 9.54 7.92 11.37
C THR A 12 10.56 7.29 10.41
N ALA A 13 11.38 8.14 9.79
CA ALA A 13 12.58 7.70 9.06
C ALA A 13 13.87 7.70 9.92
N LEU A 14 13.73 7.82 11.26
CA LEU A 14 14.86 8.01 12.17
C LEU A 14 15.88 6.86 12.05
N GLY A 15 17.04 7.18 11.49
CA GLY A 15 18.21 6.30 11.37
C GLY A 15 18.51 5.74 9.98
N ALA A 16 17.52 5.58 9.10
CA ALA A 16 17.76 5.13 7.72
C ALA A 16 18.15 6.29 6.78
N GLU A 17 17.69 7.50 7.08
CA GLU A 17 17.92 8.74 6.33
C GLU A 17 19.41 9.15 6.16
N ASN A 18 20.30 8.57 6.97
CA ASN A 18 21.74 8.84 6.90
C ASN A 18 22.49 7.94 5.92
N ILE A 19 21.86 6.84 5.48
CA ILE A 19 22.50 5.78 4.67
C ILE A 19 21.81 5.62 3.31
N TYR A 20 20.48 5.81 3.29
CA TYR A 20 19.67 5.58 2.09
C TYR A 20 19.16 6.90 1.51
N ALA A 21 19.10 6.98 0.18
CA ALA A 21 18.60 8.15 -0.52
C ALA A 21 17.07 8.23 -0.45
N PRO A 22 16.48 9.44 -0.44
CA PRO A 22 15.06 9.60 -0.68
C PRO A 22 14.75 9.25 -2.13
N GLY A 23 13.67 8.51 -2.36
CA GLY A 23 13.29 8.05 -3.69
C GLY A 23 12.07 7.17 -3.67
N HIS A 24 11.91 6.33 -4.69
CA HIS A 24 10.71 5.51 -4.91
C HIS A 24 11.00 4.05 -5.21
N THR A 25 12.27 3.65 -5.15
CA THR A 25 12.67 2.27 -5.42
C THR A 25 12.69 1.45 -4.13
N ALA A 26 12.93 0.14 -4.27
CA ALA A 26 12.94 -0.81 -3.16
C ALA A 26 13.89 -0.44 -2.00
N LEU A 27 15.00 0.24 -2.29
CA LEU A 27 16.05 0.55 -1.32
C LEU A 27 16.08 2.05 -0.93
N ASP A 28 15.14 2.83 -1.44
CA ASP A 28 15.05 4.25 -1.10
C ASP A 28 14.15 4.46 0.13
N VAL A 29 14.37 5.58 0.82
CA VAL A 29 13.43 6.09 1.82
C VAL A 29 12.25 6.71 1.09
N PHE A 30 11.06 6.13 1.27
CA PHE A 30 9.82 6.65 0.67
C PHE A 30 9.06 7.53 1.67
N ASP A 31 9.60 8.71 1.92
CA ASP A 31 8.98 9.76 2.74
C ASP A 31 8.37 10.88 1.85
N ALA A 32 8.09 12.05 2.44
CA ALA A 32 7.55 13.18 1.68
C ALA A 32 8.49 13.67 0.56
N ASP A 33 9.80 13.57 0.74
CA ASP A 33 10.79 13.99 -0.24
C ASP A 33 11.08 12.88 -1.26
N GLY A 34 11.04 11.61 -0.83
CA GLY A 34 11.02 10.45 -1.72
C GLY A 34 9.80 10.46 -2.65
N PHE A 35 8.62 10.82 -2.14
CA PHE A 35 7.43 11.00 -2.97
C PHE A 35 7.56 12.14 -3.98
N LYS A 36 8.06 13.32 -3.56
CA LYS A 36 8.25 14.47 -4.46
C LYS A 36 9.27 14.22 -5.56
N SER A 37 10.32 13.46 -5.25
CA SER A 37 11.39 13.09 -6.19
C SER A 37 11.00 11.94 -7.12
N SER A 38 9.89 11.25 -6.83
CA SER A 38 9.36 10.17 -7.68
C SER A 38 8.94 10.68 -9.07
N PRO A 39 9.06 9.87 -10.13
CA PRO A 39 8.50 10.19 -11.44
C PRO A 39 7.00 10.52 -11.35
N SER A 40 6.54 11.46 -12.18
CA SER A 40 5.14 11.94 -12.12
C SER A 40 4.11 10.83 -12.28
N TRP A 41 4.40 9.79 -13.07
CA TRP A 41 3.49 8.65 -13.22
C TRP A 41 3.30 7.87 -11.92
N VAL A 42 4.34 7.75 -11.08
CA VAL A 42 4.27 7.12 -9.75
C VAL A 42 3.41 7.98 -8.83
N GLN A 43 3.63 9.30 -8.82
CA GLN A 43 2.85 10.22 -8.00
C GLN A 43 1.35 10.17 -8.35
N ILE A 44 1.05 10.16 -9.66
CA ILE A 44 -0.33 10.02 -10.16
C ILE A 44 -0.92 8.65 -9.76
N TRP A 45 -0.15 7.57 -9.91
CA TRP A 45 -0.60 6.23 -9.54
C TRP A 45 -0.92 6.12 -8.05
N VAL A 46 -0.02 6.60 -7.17
CA VAL A 46 -0.23 6.61 -5.72
C VAL A 46 -1.45 7.45 -5.35
N GLY A 47 -1.64 8.61 -5.99
CA GLY A 47 -2.83 9.43 -5.81
C GLY A 47 -4.11 8.68 -6.18
N PHE A 48 -4.14 8.05 -7.36
CA PHE A 48 -5.27 7.25 -7.83
C PHE A 48 -5.59 6.06 -6.91
N MET A 49 -4.55 5.33 -6.49
CA MET A 49 -4.65 4.21 -5.56
C MET A 49 -5.26 4.66 -4.24
N LEU A 50 -4.70 5.70 -3.60
CA LEU A 50 -5.20 6.21 -2.32
C LEU A 50 -6.63 6.74 -2.43
N SER A 51 -6.99 7.42 -3.54
CA SER A 51 -8.37 7.84 -3.80
C SER A 51 -9.31 6.64 -3.93
N THR A 52 -8.89 5.57 -4.60
CA THR A 52 -9.69 4.34 -4.75
C THR A 52 -9.96 3.68 -3.40
N PHE A 53 -8.95 3.60 -2.53
CA PHE A 53 -9.13 3.17 -1.15
C PHE A 53 -10.04 4.13 -0.38
N ALA A 54 -9.84 5.45 -0.46
CA ALA A 54 -10.68 6.42 0.25
C ALA A 54 -12.17 6.29 -0.11
N VAL A 55 -12.50 6.04 -1.37
CA VAL A 55 -13.90 5.78 -1.81
C VAL A 55 -14.48 4.53 -1.14
N GLY A 56 -13.65 3.55 -0.79
CA GLY A 56 -14.07 2.34 -0.09
C GLY A 56 -14.70 2.59 1.28
N ILE A 57 -14.39 3.72 1.93
CA ILE A 57 -14.97 4.13 3.22
C ILE A 57 -16.50 4.19 3.15
N PHE A 58 -17.08 4.59 2.02
CA PHE A 58 -18.55 4.65 1.88
C PHE A 58 -19.22 3.27 1.90
N PHE A 59 -18.46 2.20 1.67
CA PHE A 59 -18.98 0.83 1.58
C PHE A 59 -18.75 -0.01 2.84
N VAL A 60 -17.90 0.42 3.78
CA VAL A 60 -17.48 -0.40 4.94
C VAL A 60 -18.62 -0.85 5.84
N TRP A 61 -19.70 -0.06 5.93
CA TRP A 61 -20.86 -0.41 6.76
C TRP A 61 -21.58 -1.65 6.23
N LYS A 62 -21.85 -1.69 4.92
CA LYS A 62 -22.67 -2.73 4.29
C LYS A 62 -21.86 -3.87 3.70
N HIS A 63 -20.62 -3.63 3.28
CA HIS A 63 -19.81 -4.60 2.57
C HIS A 63 -18.58 -4.99 3.39
N ALA A 64 -18.55 -6.25 3.85
CA ALA A 64 -17.41 -6.80 4.58
C ALA A 64 -16.11 -6.70 3.77
N LEU A 65 -16.20 -6.87 2.45
CA LEU A 65 -15.06 -6.74 1.54
C LEU A 65 -14.42 -5.35 1.59
N ALA A 66 -15.22 -4.29 1.68
CA ALA A 66 -14.68 -2.94 1.84
C ALA A 66 -13.94 -2.80 3.17
N ARG A 67 -14.41 -3.44 4.25
CA ARG A 67 -13.68 -3.46 5.53
C ARG A 67 -12.32 -4.15 5.40
N TRP A 68 -12.22 -5.22 4.63
CA TRP A 68 -10.94 -5.88 4.37
C TRP A 68 -9.98 -5.00 3.58
N ALA A 69 -10.45 -4.33 2.53
CA ALA A 69 -9.61 -3.41 1.75
C ALA A 69 -9.13 -2.21 2.60
N ILE A 70 -10.05 -1.52 3.28
CA ILE A 70 -9.72 -0.36 4.13
C ILE A 70 -8.90 -0.78 5.35
N GLY A 71 -9.27 -1.89 5.98
CA GLY A 71 -8.55 -2.45 7.12
C GLY A 71 -7.13 -2.85 6.75
N GLY A 72 -6.93 -3.44 5.57
CA GLY A 72 -5.61 -3.75 5.03
C GLY A 72 -4.75 -2.50 4.84
N LEU A 73 -5.30 -1.44 4.23
CA LEU A 73 -4.60 -0.15 4.10
C LEU A 73 -4.21 0.44 5.46
N ILE A 74 -5.17 0.50 6.40
CA ILE A 74 -4.92 1.06 7.73
C ILE A 74 -3.87 0.23 8.47
N ALA A 75 -3.98 -1.10 8.41
CA ALA A 75 -3.03 -2.00 9.06
C ALA A 75 -1.61 -1.81 8.49
N SER A 76 -1.45 -1.75 7.16
CA SER A 76 -0.14 -1.54 6.55
C SER A 76 0.50 -0.21 6.98
N MET A 77 -0.29 0.87 7.01
CA MET A 77 0.20 2.20 7.42
C MET A 77 0.51 2.28 8.92
N ALA A 78 -0.36 1.71 9.77
CA ALA A 78 -0.24 1.83 11.22
C ALA A 78 0.84 0.93 11.81
N THR A 79 1.13 -0.21 11.19
CA THR A 79 2.02 -1.24 11.76
C THR A 79 3.33 -1.39 11.02
N GLY A 80 3.44 -0.91 9.77
CA GLY A 80 4.61 -1.15 8.92
C GLY A 80 5.91 -0.68 9.57
N HIS A 81 6.00 0.61 9.88
CA HIS A 81 7.21 1.17 10.48
C HIS A 81 7.62 0.44 11.77
N TYR A 82 6.67 0.27 12.70
CA TYR A 82 6.93 -0.41 13.98
C TYR A 82 7.42 -1.85 13.80
N THR A 83 6.86 -2.58 12.82
CA THR A 83 7.25 -3.97 12.55
C THR A 83 8.72 -4.05 12.14
N PHE A 84 9.16 -3.20 11.21
CA PHE A 84 10.54 -3.24 10.73
C PHE A 84 11.54 -2.70 11.77
N VAL A 85 11.16 -1.70 12.57
CA VAL A 85 11.97 -1.25 13.71
C VAL A 85 12.17 -2.36 14.74
N LEU A 86 11.11 -3.10 15.09
CA LEU A 86 11.21 -4.21 16.06
C LEU A 86 12.08 -5.36 15.54
N LEU A 87 12.16 -5.54 14.22
CA LEU A 87 13.03 -6.52 13.58
C LEU A 87 14.47 -6.01 13.40
N GLY A 88 14.77 -4.77 13.75
CA GLY A 88 16.09 -4.16 13.52
C GLY A 88 16.42 -3.93 12.04
N LEU A 89 15.39 -3.80 11.19
CA LEU A 89 15.53 -3.66 9.74
C LEU A 89 15.22 -2.23 9.28
N PRO A 90 15.89 -1.72 8.22
CA PRO A 90 15.65 -0.36 7.72
C PRO A 90 14.27 -0.26 7.05
N PHE A 91 13.51 0.78 7.36
CA PHE A 91 12.19 1.00 6.74
C PHE A 91 12.33 1.73 5.39
N LEU A 92 12.40 0.94 4.30
CA LEU A 92 12.60 1.40 2.92
C LEU A 92 11.40 1.06 2.01
N GLY A 93 11.40 1.51 0.76
CA GLY A 93 10.32 1.25 -0.20
C GLY A 93 9.91 -0.23 -0.31
N GLY A 94 10.86 -1.16 -0.29
CA GLY A 94 10.55 -2.60 -0.33
C GLY A 94 9.94 -3.15 0.96
N SER A 95 10.19 -2.52 2.11
CA SER A 95 9.48 -2.86 3.36
C SER A 95 8.00 -2.45 3.31
N ILE A 96 7.70 -1.31 2.66
CA ILE A 96 6.32 -0.88 2.40
C ILE A 96 5.63 -1.89 1.46
N ALA A 97 6.32 -2.34 0.42
CA ALA A 97 5.83 -3.37 -0.49
C ALA A 97 5.49 -4.69 0.23
N ILE A 98 6.34 -5.15 1.16
CA ILE A 98 6.05 -6.32 2.00
C ILE A 98 4.75 -6.11 2.80
N MET A 99 4.56 -4.93 3.40
CA MET A 99 3.36 -4.61 4.16
C MET A 99 2.10 -4.59 3.27
N HIS A 100 2.19 -4.08 2.04
CA HIS A 100 1.09 -4.15 1.08
C HIS A 100 0.73 -5.61 0.75
N ILE A 101 1.72 -6.44 0.43
CA ILE A 101 1.50 -7.85 0.13
C ILE A 101 0.80 -8.54 1.30
N ILE A 102 1.30 -8.37 2.53
CA ILE A 102 0.72 -9.03 3.70
C ILE A 102 -0.69 -8.51 4.00
N CYS A 103 -0.85 -7.19 4.09
CA CYS A 103 -2.10 -6.59 4.57
C CYS A 103 -3.21 -6.53 3.52
N TRP A 104 -2.88 -6.44 2.22
CA TRP A 104 -3.88 -6.28 1.16
C TRP A 104 -4.26 -7.61 0.51
N THR A 105 -3.44 -8.66 0.65
CA THR A 105 -3.75 -10.00 0.10
C THR A 105 -5.10 -10.54 0.58
N PRO A 106 -5.49 -10.45 1.87
CA PRO A 106 -6.82 -10.90 2.30
C PRO A 106 -7.95 -10.22 1.52
N ALA A 107 -7.84 -8.92 1.27
CA ALA A 107 -8.83 -8.17 0.49
C ALA A 107 -8.85 -8.62 -0.98
N LEU A 108 -7.68 -8.80 -1.60
CA LEU A 108 -7.56 -9.27 -2.98
C LEU A 108 -8.16 -10.67 -3.15
N ILE A 109 -7.85 -11.60 -2.24
CA ILE A 109 -8.41 -12.96 -2.26
C ILE A 109 -9.94 -12.89 -2.23
N LEU A 110 -10.51 -12.09 -1.33
CA LEU A 110 -11.97 -11.96 -1.22
C LEU A 110 -12.60 -11.29 -2.45
N LEU A 111 -11.91 -10.34 -3.09
CA LEU A 111 -12.33 -9.72 -4.34
C LEU A 111 -12.35 -10.73 -5.50
N LEU A 112 -11.35 -11.60 -5.59
CA LEU A 112 -11.22 -12.58 -6.65
C LEU A 112 -12.12 -13.82 -6.44
N ILE A 113 -12.41 -14.20 -5.20
CA ILE A 113 -13.31 -15.33 -4.92
C ILE A 113 -14.77 -14.92 -5.08
N ASN A 114 -15.17 -13.78 -4.50
CA ASN A 114 -16.58 -13.38 -4.49
C ASN A 114 -16.99 -12.64 -5.78
N LEU A 115 -16.02 -12.14 -6.55
CA LEU A 115 -16.22 -11.41 -7.82
C LEU A 115 -17.40 -10.40 -7.77
N PRO A 116 -17.47 -9.52 -6.76
CA PRO A 116 -18.61 -8.62 -6.56
C PRO A 116 -18.88 -7.73 -7.77
N PHE A 117 -17.87 -7.42 -8.59
CA PHE A 117 -18.01 -6.64 -9.80
C PHE A 117 -18.84 -7.34 -10.90
N LEU A 118 -18.90 -8.67 -10.91
CA LEU A 118 -19.73 -9.48 -11.81
C LEU A 118 -21.11 -9.82 -11.24
N ASN A 119 -21.30 -9.65 -9.93
CA ASN A 119 -22.55 -9.95 -9.23
C ASN A 119 -23.61 -8.88 -9.53
N GLN A 120 -24.70 -9.25 -10.21
CA GLN A 120 -25.76 -8.29 -10.59
C GLN A 120 -26.68 -7.89 -9.43
N GLN A 121 -26.66 -8.64 -8.33
CA GLN A 121 -27.42 -8.35 -7.11
C GLN A 121 -26.79 -7.22 -6.30
N GLU A 122 -25.51 -6.91 -6.53
CA GLU A 122 -24.80 -5.81 -5.89
C GLU A 122 -25.13 -4.44 -6.53
N PRO A 123 -25.16 -3.35 -5.76
CA PRO A 123 -25.36 -2.01 -6.32
C PRO A 123 -24.29 -1.66 -7.35
N MET A 124 -24.70 -1.07 -8.48
CA MET A 124 -23.79 -0.74 -9.60
C MET A 124 -22.53 0.02 -9.17
N VAL A 125 -22.67 0.98 -8.25
CA VAL A 125 -21.54 1.77 -7.76
C VAL A 125 -20.53 0.91 -6.99
N PHE A 126 -21.00 -0.01 -6.15
CA PHE A 126 -20.13 -0.94 -5.42
C PHE A 126 -19.45 -1.91 -6.37
N ARG A 127 -20.17 -2.40 -7.39
CA ARG A 127 -19.62 -3.27 -8.43
C ARG A 127 -18.46 -2.61 -9.15
N ILE A 128 -18.64 -1.37 -9.64
CA ILE A 128 -17.59 -0.60 -10.30
C ILE A 128 -16.40 -0.40 -9.36
N TRP A 129 -16.66 0.09 -8.15
CA TRP A 129 -15.60 0.32 -7.16
C TRP A 129 -14.81 -0.96 -6.86
N SER A 130 -15.49 -2.09 -6.67
CA SER A 130 -14.82 -3.36 -6.36
C SER A 130 -13.98 -3.88 -7.53
N GLY A 131 -14.42 -3.67 -8.78
CA GLY A 131 -13.63 -3.98 -9.98
C GLY A 131 -12.38 -3.10 -10.08
N VAL A 132 -12.53 -1.79 -9.87
CA VAL A 132 -11.41 -0.85 -9.85
C VAL A 132 -10.44 -1.17 -8.72
N MET A 133 -10.93 -1.46 -7.52
CA MET A 133 -10.11 -1.85 -6.37
C MET A 133 -9.33 -3.14 -6.63
N THR A 134 -9.96 -4.14 -7.27
CA THR A 134 -9.28 -5.37 -7.70
C THR A 134 -8.12 -5.05 -8.64
N GLY A 135 -8.36 -4.18 -9.64
CA GLY A 135 -7.33 -3.72 -10.56
C GLY A 135 -6.19 -2.96 -9.86
N VAL A 136 -6.52 -2.07 -8.93
CA VAL A 136 -5.55 -1.30 -8.14
C VAL A 136 -4.63 -2.22 -7.34
N ILE A 137 -5.18 -3.13 -6.54
CA ILE A 137 -4.36 -4.03 -5.71
C ILE A 137 -3.52 -4.95 -6.61
N THR A 138 -4.10 -5.51 -7.66
CA THR A 138 -3.38 -6.41 -8.58
C THR A 138 -2.23 -5.70 -9.28
N PHE A 139 -2.45 -4.49 -9.78
CA PHE A 139 -1.40 -3.71 -10.46
C PHE A 139 -0.30 -3.30 -9.49
N SER A 140 -0.65 -2.83 -8.28
CA SER A 140 0.35 -2.50 -7.25
C SER A 140 1.21 -3.71 -6.88
N PHE A 141 0.59 -4.90 -6.77
CA PHE A 141 1.32 -6.14 -6.44
C PHE A 141 2.40 -6.52 -7.45
N ILE A 142 2.28 -6.11 -8.72
CA ILE A 142 3.35 -6.34 -9.72
C ILE A 142 4.64 -5.63 -9.29
N PHE A 143 4.53 -4.40 -8.79
CA PHE A 143 5.67 -3.63 -8.29
C PHE A 143 6.07 -4.07 -6.89
N ASP A 144 5.09 -4.31 -6.01
CA ASP A 144 5.36 -4.69 -4.63
C ASP A 144 6.15 -6.01 -4.56
N VAL A 145 5.82 -7.02 -5.38
CA VAL A 145 6.56 -8.30 -5.38
C VAL A 145 8.02 -8.11 -5.79
N ARG A 146 8.28 -7.29 -6.82
CA ARG A 146 9.65 -6.98 -7.25
C ARG A 146 10.41 -6.27 -6.14
N ASP A 147 9.82 -5.23 -5.56
CA ASP A 147 10.52 -4.38 -4.60
C ASP A 147 10.71 -5.08 -3.26
N ALA A 148 9.76 -5.92 -2.84
CA ALA A 148 9.91 -6.82 -1.71
C ALA A 148 11.06 -7.82 -1.93
N ALA A 149 11.17 -8.42 -3.13
CA ALA A 149 12.25 -9.35 -3.44
C ALA A 149 13.63 -8.69 -3.40
N ILE A 150 13.77 -7.48 -3.98
CA ILE A 150 15.02 -6.70 -3.92
C ILE A 150 15.39 -6.37 -2.48
N TYR A 151 14.41 -5.94 -1.67
CA TYR A 151 14.63 -5.60 -0.27
C TYR A 151 15.02 -6.83 0.57
N ILE A 152 14.34 -7.96 0.39
CA ILE A 152 14.67 -9.22 1.07
C ILE A 152 16.10 -9.65 0.75
N ASN A 153 16.52 -9.57 -0.52
CA ASN A 153 17.88 -9.88 -0.90
C ASN A 153 18.88 -8.94 -0.20
N HIS A 154 18.61 -7.63 -0.24
CA HIS A 154 19.46 -6.62 0.41
C HIS A 154 19.63 -6.87 1.92
N VAL A 155 18.55 -7.17 2.64
CA VAL A 155 18.65 -7.42 4.09
C VAL A 155 19.23 -8.80 4.42
N SER A 156 19.12 -9.76 3.51
CA SER A 156 19.74 -11.09 3.68
C SER A 156 21.25 -11.05 3.53
N ASP A 157 21.77 -10.19 2.65
CA ASP A 157 23.20 -9.97 2.48
C ASP A 157 23.83 -9.20 3.67
N LEU A 158 23.02 -8.59 4.53
CA LEU A 158 23.45 -7.90 5.75
C LEU A 158 23.55 -8.82 6.99
N ALA A 159 23.03 -10.05 6.92
CA ALA A 159 22.94 -11.01 8.02
C ALA A 159 24.07 -12.05 7.98
#